data_AF-A0AB37KBX9-F1
#
_entry.id   AF-A0AB37KBX9-F1
#
_cell.length_a   1.000
_cell.length_b   1.000
_cell.length_c   1.000
_cell.angle_alpha   90.00
_cell.angle_beta   90.00
_cell.angle_gamma   90.00
#
_symmetry.space_group_name_H-M   'P 1'
#
loop_
_entity.id
_entity.type
_entity.pdbx_description
1 polymer ?
#
loop_
_entity_poly.entity_id
_entity_poly.type
_entity_poly.pdbx_seq_one_letter_code
_entity_poly.pdbx_strand_id
1 'polypeptide(L)'
;MQLTFGAGEVFAQMITDAYGNRVQNATPVRIMGLQEMSVDLSAELKEFYGQNRFALAVAQGKVKVSGKFKGALINGLTLNTLFFGAEYATGTMKALFADTMGKAIPTSGAYTVQAAAPNGGTFVEDAGVMGSDGTAYIKVAASPAAGQYTVSKTGLYTFAEADKGKTVYPSFTYTQTMPSAKKIDLSNMAMGNTPTFQLKYLTQFKGKKALLELESVTSGKLGLFSTKNDDFSVPEIDFTASTDEAGFKVGTLWIQE
;
A
#
# COMPACT_ATOMS: atom_id res chain seq x y z
N MET A 1 -7.33 33.43 14.36
CA MET A 1 -6.77 33.06 13.04
C MET A 1 -5.65 32.06 13.27
N GLN A 2 -5.91 30.78 12.99
CA GLN A 2 -4.91 29.74 13.12
C GLN A 2 -4.12 29.65 11.82
N LEU A 3 -2.92 30.19 11.83
CA LEU A 3 -1.92 29.87 10.81
C LEU A 3 -1.39 28.48 11.14
N THR A 4 -1.23 27.60 10.15
CA THR A 4 -0.58 26.30 10.32
C THR A 4 0.67 26.25 9.44
N PHE A 5 1.70 25.51 9.86
CA PHE A 5 2.88 25.24 9.03
C PHE A 5 3.26 23.77 9.16
N GLY A 6 3.53 23.13 8.02
CA GLY A 6 3.78 21.69 7.93
C GLY A 6 2.51 20.85 7.94
N ALA A 7 2.66 19.56 7.66
CA ALA A 7 1.53 18.65 7.47
C ALA A 7 0.84 18.22 8.77
N GLY A 8 1.47 18.43 9.94
CA GLY A 8 0.93 18.04 11.26
C GLY A 8 1.16 16.57 11.61
N GLU A 9 0.34 16.04 12.51
CA GLU A 9 0.37 14.64 12.94
C GLU A 9 -0.99 13.98 12.73
N VAL A 10 -1.00 12.79 12.14
CA VAL A 10 -2.22 12.00 11.94
C VAL A 10 -2.10 10.67 12.69
N PHE A 11 -3.16 10.33 13.41
CA PHE A 11 -3.35 9.06 14.09
C PHE A 11 -4.65 8.41 13.60
N ALA A 12 -4.65 7.09 13.51
CA ALA A 12 -5.83 6.31 13.15
C ALA A 12 -6.01 5.12 14.09
N GLN A 13 -7.26 4.74 14.34
CA GLN A 13 -7.59 3.55 15.12
C GLN A 13 -8.77 2.83 14.47
N MET A 14 -8.60 1.54 14.16
CA MET A 14 -9.64 0.75 13.51
C MET A 14 -10.88 0.63 14.40
N ILE A 15 -12.06 0.71 13.79
CA ILE A 15 -13.36 0.53 14.45
C ILE A 15 -14.00 -0.76 13.95
N THR A 16 -14.07 -0.93 12.63
CA THR A 16 -14.60 -2.14 11.99
C THR A 16 -13.59 -2.80 11.07
N ASP A 17 -13.63 -4.13 11.01
CA ASP A 17 -12.85 -4.92 10.07
C ASP A 17 -13.52 -4.96 8.69
N ALA A 18 -12.89 -5.64 7.73
CA ALA A 18 -13.43 -5.78 6.38
C ALA A 18 -14.73 -6.58 6.29
N TYR A 19 -15.06 -7.36 7.33
CA TYR A 19 -16.31 -8.10 7.43
C TYR A 19 -17.41 -7.30 8.12
N GLY A 20 -17.11 -6.08 8.58
CA GLY A 20 -18.03 -5.21 9.31
C GLY A 20 -18.12 -5.52 10.81
N ASN A 21 -17.27 -6.40 11.34
CA ASN A 21 -17.25 -6.67 12.77
C ASN A 21 -16.53 -5.55 13.51
N ARG A 22 -17.01 -5.24 14.71
CA ARG A 22 -16.35 -4.28 15.59
C ARG A 22 -15.04 -4.85 16.13
N VAL A 23 -13.93 -4.14 15.91
CA VAL A 23 -12.61 -4.54 16.39
C VAL A 23 -12.43 -4.07 17.83
N GLN A 24 -12.34 -5.03 18.74
CA GLN A 24 -12.07 -4.76 20.14
C GLN A 24 -10.57 -4.51 20.37
N ASN A 25 -10.24 -3.53 21.22
CA ASN A 25 -8.86 -3.19 21.58
C ASN A 25 -7.95 -2.87 20.37
N ALA A 26 -8.49 -2.19 19.35
CA ALA A 26 -7.72 -1.80 18.17
C ALA A 26 -6.50 -0.95 18.56
N THR A 27 -5.32 -1.34 18.06
CA THR A 27 -4.06 -0.61 18.26
C THR A 27 -4.07 0.70 17.47
N PRO A 28 -3.93 1.87 18.12
CA PRO A 28 -3.76 3.13 17.40
C PRO A 28 -2.45 3.14 16.62
N VAL A 29 -2.50 3.64 15.39
CA VAL A 29 -1.35 3.80 14.51
C VAL A 29 -1.10 5.28 14.23
N ARG A 30 0.17 5.68 14.21
CA ARG A 30 0.60 7.01 13.79
C ARG A 30 1.11 6.96 12.37
N ILE A 31 0.66 7.87 11.52
CA ILE A 31 1.20 8.04 10.17
C ILE A 31 2.44 8.92 10.28
N MET A 32 3.62 8.36 9.94
CA MET A 32 4.89 9.08 10.02
C MET A 32 5.36 9.56 8.65
N GLY A 33 6.19 10.62 8.64
CA GLY A 33 6.68 11.23 7.42
C GLY A 33 5.55 11.87 6.58
N LEU A 34 4.59 12.52 7.25
CA LEU A 34 3.46 13.17 6.62
C LEU A 34 3.95 14.38 5.80
N GLN A 35 3.60 14.41 4.51
CA GLN A 35 3.95 15.50 3.60
C GLN A 35 2.75 16.39 3.29
N GLU A 36 1.55 15.84 3.36
CA GLU A 36 0.31 16.53 3.05
C GLU A 36 -0.83 15.96 3.91
N MET A 37 -1.69 16.85 4.38
CA MET A 37 -2.98 16.52 4.98
C MET A 37 -3.97 17.61 4.63
N SER A 38 -5.13 17.23 4.11
CA SER A 38 -6.26 18.12 3.87
C SER A 38 -7.54 17.55 4.46
N VAL A 39 -8.42 18.45 4.91
CA VAL A 39 -9.79 18.13 5.30
C VAL A 39 -10.70 19.23 4.78
N ASP A 40 -11.72 18.83 4.04
CA ASP A 40 -12.68 19.70 3.37
C ASP A 40 -14.10 19.37 3.84
N LEU A 41 -14.82 20.41 4.27
CA LEU A 41 -16.26 20.34 4.56
C LEU A 41 -17.01 21.03 3.42
N SER A 42 -17.60 20.23 2.53
CA SER A 42 -18.29 20.70 1.32
C SER A 42 -19.80 20.63 1.51
N ALA A 43 -20.46 21.77 1.67
CA ALA A 43 -21.92 21.86 1.77
C ALA A 43 -22.56 22.08 0.38
N GLU A 44 -23.59 21.29 0.07
CA GLU A 44 -24.46 21.54 -1.07
C GLU A 44 -25.39 22.72 -0.76
N LEU A 45 -25.48 23.72 -1.63
CA LEU A 45 -26.41 24.83 -1.48
C LEU A 45 -27.71 24.56 -2.24
N LYS A 46 -28.84 24.78 -1.57
CA LYS A 46 -30.18 24.74 -2.13
C LYS A 46 -30.71 26.16 -2.20
N GLU A 47 -30.91 26.63 -3.41
CA GLU A 47 -31.34 28.00 -3.69
C GLU A 47 -32.80 28.00 -4.14
N PHE A 48 -33.62 28.82 -3.50
CA PHE A 48 -35.02 29.01 -3.85
C PHE A 48 -35.19 30.31 -4.64
N TYR A 49 -35.72 30.21 -5.85
CA TYR A 49 -35.97 31.33 -6.74
C TYR A 49 -37.48 31.61 -6.83
N GLY A 50 -37.84 32.89 -6.81
CA GLY A 50 -39.17 33.34 -7.24
C GLY A 50 -39.19 33.53 -8.76
N GLN A 51 -40.14 34.32 -9.27
CA GLN A 51 -40.21 34.67 -10.70
C GLN A 51 -39.05 35.56 -11.17
N ASN A 52 -38.23 36.08 -10.24
CA ASN A 52 -37.13 36.99 -10.52
C ASN A 52 -35.77 36.28 -10.47
N ARG A 53 -34.78 36.87 -11.14
CA ARG A 53 -33.45 36.28 -11.42
C ARG A 53 -32.50 36.06 -10.23
N PHE A 54 -32.89 36.40 -8.99
CA PHE A 54 -32.06 36.25 -7.80
C PHE A 54 -32.72 35.31 -6.79
N ALA A 55 -31.91 34.53 -6.07
CA ALA A 55 -32.40 33.63 -5.03
C ALA A 55 -32.99 34.44 -3.86
N LEU A 56 -34.20 34.07 -3.44
CA LEU A 56 -34.88 34.65 -2.29
C LEU A 56 -34.42 34.02 -0.97
N ALA A 57 -33.98 32.77 -1.02
CA ALA A 57 -33.42 32.05 0.12
C ALA A 57 -32.37 31.04 -0.35
N VAL A 58 -31.34 30.86 0.47
CA VAL A 58 -30.30 29.84 0.28
C VAL A 58 -30.16 29.07 1.59
N ALA A 59 -30.22 27.75 1.53
CA ALA A 59 -30.02 26.86 2.66
C ALA A 59 -28.98 25.78 2.32
N GLN A 60 -28.31 25.24 3.34
CA GLN A 60 -27.38 24.13 3.18
C GLN A 60 -28.15 22.80 3.19
N GLY A 61 -27.85 21.94 2.22
CA GLY A 61 -28.27 20.55 2.17
C GLY A 61 -27.24 19.64 2.82
N LYS A 62 -26.76 18.64 2.07
CA LYS A 62 -25.79 17.66 2.58
C LYS A 62 -24.41 18.31 2.72
N VAL A 63 -23.72 18.03 3.83
CA VAL A 63 -22.32 18.40 4.03
C VAL A 63 -21.47 17.14 3.94
N LYS A 64 -20.54 17.11 2.98
CA LYS A 64 -19.56 16.04 2.84
C LYS A 64 -18.27 16.44 3.56
N VAL A 65 -17.79 15.57 4.45
CA VAL A 65 -16.49 15.71 5.09
C VAL A 65 -15.53 14.73 4.42
N SER A 66 -14.53 15.23 3.71
CA SER A 66 -13.55 14.41 3.01
C SER A 66 -12.14 14.95 3.15
N GLY A 67 -11.13 14.13 2.89
CA GLY A 67 -9.76 14.57 2.94
C GLY A 67 -8.80 13.61 2.26
N LYS A 68 -7.55 14.03 2.23
CA LYS A 68 -6.43 13.28 1.67
C LYS A 68 -5.23 13.44 2.58
N PHE A 69 -4.42 12.39 2.68
CA PHE A 69 -3.07 12.52 3.20
C PHE A 69 -2.04 11.74 2.42
N LYS A 70 -0.80 12.22 2.51
CA LYS A 70 0.40 11.57 1.95
C LYS A 70 1.42 11.36 3.05
N GLY A 71 1.77 10.10 3.31
CA GLY A 71 2.70 9.71 4.36
C GLY A 71 3.80 8.81 3.83
N ALA A 72 5.06 9.12 4.12
CA ALA A 72 6.21 8.38 3.62
C ALA A 72 6.39 7.00 4.30
N LEU A 73 5.91 6.84 5.55
CA LEU A 73 6.13 5.63 6.34
C LEU A 73 4.78 4.99 6.71
N ILE A 74 4.26 4.13 5.82
CA ILE A 74 3.09 3.30 6.09
C ILE A 74 3.54 1.84 6.20
N ASN A 75 3.53 1.30 7.42
CA ASN A 75 3.85 -0.11 7.65
C ASN A 75 2.61 -1.00 7.39
N GLY A 76 2.81 -2.32 7.36
CA GLY A 76 1.72 -3.27 7.08
C GLY A 76 0.54 -3.17 8.04
N LEU A 77 0.77 -2.89 9.33
CA LEU A 77 -0.31 -2.67 10.30
C LEU A 77 -1.09 -1.40 9.97
N THR A 78 -0.40 -0.31 9.64
CA THR A 78 -1.03 0.96 9.26
C THR A 78 -1.83 0.82 7.97
N LEU A 79 -1.33 0.10 6.96
CA LEU A 79 -2.10 -0.21 5.74
C LEU A 79 -3.38 -1.00 6.06
N ASN A 80 -3.25 -1.96 6.96
CA ASN A 80 -4.41 -2.76 7.37
C ASN A 80 -5.45 -1.91 8.09
N THR A 81 -5.02 -1.06 9.04
CA THR A 81 -5.90 -0.14 9.77
C THR A 81 -6.63 0.84 8.88
N LEU A 82 -5.96 1.35 7.85
CA LEU A 82 -6.50 2.43 7.04
C LEU A 82 -7.32 1.95 5.85
N PHE A 83 -7.06 0.75 5.31
CA PHE A 83 -7.69 0.34 4.04
C PHE A 83 -8.18 -1.09 4.01
N PHE A 84 -7.38 -2.06 4.44
CA PHE A 84 -7.69 -3.47 4.20
C PHE A 84 -8.57 -4.11 5.27
N GLY A 85 -8.41 -3.76 6.55
CA GLY A 85 -9.22 -4.31 7.64
C GLY A 85 -9.19 -5.84 7.76
N ALA A 86 -8.16 -6.51 7.25
CA ALA A 86 -8.10 -7.96 7.14
C ALA A 86 -7.22 -8.60 8.22
N GLU A 87 -7.36 -9.90 8.44
CA GLU A 87 -6.33 -10.64 9.18
C GLU A 87 -5.01 -10.61 8.41
N TYR A 88 -3.90 -10.52 9.15
CA TYR A 88 -2.56 -10.54 8.58
C TYR A 88 -1.70 -11.61 9.23
N ALA A 89 -0.91 -12.31 8.42
CA ALA A 89 0.10 -13.24 8.91
C ALA A 89 1.42 -12.51 9.18
N THR A 90 2.24 -13.05 10.08
CA THR A 90 3.56 -12.51 10.42
C THR A 90 4.65 -13.57 10.26
N GLY A 91 5.90 -13.14 10.17
CA GLY A 91 7.04 -14.06 10.29
C GLY A 91 7.58 -14.61 8.97
N THR A 92 6.97 -14.34 7.82
CA THR A 92 7.50 -14.77 6.51
C THR A 92 7.37 -13.65 5.48
N MET A 93 8.49 -13.30 4.85
CA MET A 93 8.51 -12.46 3.65
C MET A 93 8.52 -13.34 2.40
N LYS A 94 7.83 -12.90 1.35
CA LYS A 94 8.07 -13.33 -0.03
C LYS A 94 8.63 -12.14 -0.80
N ALA A 95 9.73 -12.34 -1.52
CA ALA A 95 10.38 -11.28 -2.28
C ALA A 95 10.74 -11.77 -3.69
N LEU A 96 10.84 -10.83 -4.62
CA LEU A 96 11.42 -11.04 -5.94
C LEU A 96 12.93 -10.77 -5.86
N PHE A 97 13.73 -11.74 -6.27
CA PHE A 97 15.15 -11.58 -6.53
C PHE A 97 15.34 -11.33 -8.03
N ALA A 98 15.71 -10.10 -8.38
CA ALA A 98 16.17 -9.76 -9.73
C ALA A 98 17.69 -9.90 -9.77
N ASP A 99 18.20 -10.90 -10.51
CA ASP A 99 19.64 -11.11 -10.63
C ASP A 99 20.24 -10.02 -11.54
N THR A 100 21.14 -9.22 -10.99
CA THR A 100 21.91 -8.20 -11.72
C THR A 100 23.41 -8.51 -11.76
N MET A 101 23.86 -9.52 -11.03
CA MET A 101 25.26 -9.94 -11.01
C MET A 101 25.56 -10.93 -12.13
N GLY A 102 24.56 -11.76 -12.46
CA GLY A 102 24.65 -12.80 -13.47
C GLY A 102 25.48 -14.00 -13.02
N LYS A 103 25.28 -15.10 -13.74
CA LYS A 103 26.00 -16.37 -13.58
C LYS A 103 26.41 -16.88 -14.93
N ALA A 104 27.67 -17.31 -15.06
CA ALA A 104 28.12 -17.99 -16.26
C ALA A 104 27.58 -19.42 -16.28
N ILE A 105 27.05 -19.85 -17.42
CA ILE A 105 26.72 -21.26 -17.65
C ILE A 105 28.06 -22.03 -17.69
N PRO A 106 28.22 -23.14 -16.93
CA PRO A 106 29.44 -23.94 -16.95
C PRO A 106 29.88 -24.33 -18.37
N THR A 107 31.19 -24.36 -18.63
CA THR A 107 31.73 -24.69 -19.97
C THR A 107 31.76 -26.20 -20.27
N SER A 108 31.55 -27.03 -19.24
CA SER A 108 31.45 -28.48 -19.32
C SER A 108 30.50 -29.03 -18.26
N GLY A 109 30.04 -30.28 -18.42
CA GLY A 109 29.17 -30.95 -17.45
C GLY A 109 27.68 -30.65 -17.70
N ALA A 110 26.91 -30.52 -16.63
CA ALA A 110 25.44 -30.48 -16.70
C ALA A 110 24.83 -29.17 -17.21
N TYR A 111 25.62 -28.12 -17.48
CA TYR A 111 25.16 -26.80 -17.92
C TYR A 111 24.07 -26.18 -17.03
N THR A 112 24.22 -26.36 -15.72
CA THR A 112 23.24 -25.90 -14.73
C THR A 112 23.70 -24.70 -13.91
N VAL A 113 22.74 -23.86 -13.52
CA VAL A 113 22.92 -22.78 -12.54
C VAL A 113 21.90 -22.96 -11.42
N GLN A 114 22.37 -23.02 -10.18
CA GLN A 114 21.49 -23.14 -9.01
C GLN A 114 21.09 -21.76 -8.50
N ALA A 115 19.79 -21.53 -8.32
CA ALA A 115 19.27 -20.36 -7.63
C ALA A 115 19.79 -20.33 -6.19
N ALA A 116 20.36 -19.19 -5.80
CA ALA A 116 20.84 -18.94 -4.44
C ALA A 116 20.08 -17.75 -3.85
N ALA A 117 19.02 -18.05 -3.10
CA ALA A 117 18.25 -17.01 -2.42
C ALA A 117 19.10 -16.32 -1.34
N PRO A 118 19.04 -14.98 -1.23
CA PRO A 118 19.78 -14.25 -0.18
C PRO A 118 19.44 -14.71 1.22
N ASN A 119 20.40 -14.58 2.15
CA ASN A 119 20.19 -14.73 3.60
C ASN A 119 19.50 -16.07 4.00
N GLY A 120 19.80 -17.17 3.29
CA GLY A 120 19.23 -18.48 3.57
C GLY A 120 17.74 -18.63 3.19
N GLY A 121 17.25 -17.79 2.27
CA GLY A 121 15.90 -17.92 1.74
C GLY A 121 15.65 -19.24 1.01
N THR A 122 14.39 -19.56 0.78
CA THR A 122 13.95 -20.76 0.05
C THR A 122 13.36 -20.33 -1.28
N PHE A 123 13.85 -20.91 -2.38
CA PHE A 123 13.28 -20.71 -3.71
C PHE A 123 11.79 -21.09 -3.73
N VAL A 124 10.97 -20.29 -4.39
CA VAL A 124 9.53 -20.54 -4.53
C VAL A 124 9.17 -20.76 -5.99
N GLU A 125 9.49 -19.79 -6.83
CA GLU A 125 9.02 -19.79 -8.22
C GLU A 125 9.98 -19.02 -9.11
N ASP A 126 10.16 -19.54 -10.32
CA ASP A 126 10.94 -18.91 -11.38
C ASP A 126 10.26 -17.63 -11.90
N ALA A 127 11.02 -16.56 -12.05
CA ALA A 127 10.57 -15.28 -12.59
C ALA A 127 11.26 -14.93 -13.93
N GLY A 128 11.92 -15.89 -14.58
CA GLY A 128 12.54 -15.73 -15.88
C GLY A 128 14.06 -15.68 -15.84
N VAL A 129 14.66 -15.87 -17.01
CA VAL A 129 16.11 -15.76 -17.22
C VAL A 129 16.38 -14.78 -18.33
N MET A 130 17.24 -13.79 -18.07
CA MET A 130 17.73 -12.86 -19.08
C MET A 130 19.15 -13.23 -19.51
N GLY A 131 19.50 -13.00 -20.77
CA GLY A 131 20.88 -12.99 -21.25
C GLY A 131 21.54 -11.62 -21.02
N SER A 132 22.87 -11.58 -21.10
CA SER A 132 23.65 -10.33 -21.03
C SER A 132 23.36 -9.35 -22.18
N ASP A 133 22.78 -9.83 -23.27
CA ASP A 133 22.31 -9.05 -24.41
C ASP A 133 20.94 -8.41 -24.19
N GLY A 134 20.29 -8.67 -23.05
CA GLY A 134 18.94 -8.20 -22.75
C GLY A 134 17.84 -9.05 -23.38
N THR A 135 18.17 -10.20 -23.98
CA THR A 135 17.18 -11.13 -24.53
C THR A 135 16.68 -12.08 -23.43
N ALA A 136 15.36 -12.27 -23.34
CA ALA A 136 14.79 -13.28 -22.45
C ALA A 136 15.01 -14.69 -23.01
N TYR A 137 15.47 -15.61 -22.18
CA TYR A 137 15.50 -17.03 -22.52
C TYR A 137 14.09 -17.61 -22.40
N ILE A 138 13.78 -18.60 -23.22
CA ILE A 138 12.46 -19.23 -23.26
C ILE A 138 12.44 -20.45 -22.33
N LYS A 139 11.50 -20.46 -21.38
CA LYS A 139 11.25 -21.61 -20.52
C LYS A 139 10.61 -22.75 -21.32
N VAL A 140 11.17 -23.95 -21.23
CA VAL A 140 10.63 -25.16 -21.84
C VAL A 140 10.46 -26.27 -20.80
N ALA A 141 9.70 -27.31 -21.14
CA ALA A 141 9.42 -28.42 -20.23
C ALA A 141 10.63 -29.36 -20.04
N ALA A 142 11.40 -29.59 -21.11
CA ALA A 142 12.57 -30.47 -21.12
C ALA A 142 13.47 -30.13 -22.31
N SER A 143 14.71 -30.67 -22.30
CA SER A 143 15.66 -30.65 -23.43
C SER A 143 15.82 -29.26 -24.08
N PRO A 144 16.32 -28.26 -23.34
CA PRO A 144 16.44 -26.90 -23.86
C PRO A 144 17.35 -26.84 -25.08
N ALA A 145 16.92 -26.13 -26.11
CA ALA A 145 17.74 -25.68 -27.23
C ALA A 145 18.40 -24.32 -26.91
N ALA A 146 19.24 -23.81 -27.82
CA ALA A 146 19.90 -22.52 -27.64
C ALA A 146 18.89 -21.40 -27.32
N GLY A 147 19.19 -20.58 -26.31
CA GLY A 147 18.30 -19.51 -25.84
C GLY A 147 17.10 -20.01 -25.03
N GLN A 148 17.12 -21.27 -24.57
CA GLN A 148 16.06 -21.86 -23.75
C GLN A 148 16.59 -22.36 -22.41
N TYR A 149 15.69 -22.57 -21.46
CA TYR A 149 16.01 -23.15 -20.17
C TYR A 149 14.89 -24.03 -19.63
N THR A 150 15.25 -24.95 -18.73
CA THR A 150 14.31 -25.62 -17.82
C THR A 150 14.65 -25.23 -16.40
N VAL A 151 13.69 -25.28 -15.47
CA VAL A 151 13.94 -25.01 -14.05
C VAL A 151 13.24 -26.04 -13.17
N SER A 152 13.95 -26.57 -12.18
CA SER A 152 13.39 -27.49 -11.19
C SER A 152 12.56 -26.76 -10.14
N LYS A 153 11.80 -27.50 -9.33
CA LYS A 153 11.07 -26.95 -8.17
C LYS A 153 11.99 -26.35 -7.09
N THR A 154 13.28 -26.69 -7.11
CA THR A 154 14.28 -26.17 -6.17
C THR A 154 15.14 -25.06 -6.79
N GLY A 155 14.77 -24.56 -7.97
CA GLY A 155 15.50 -23.49 -8.65
C GLY A 155 16.79 -23.92 -9.33
N LEU A 156 16.91 -25.19 -9.74
CA LEU A 156 18.01 -25.63 -10.59
C LEU A 156 17.66 -25.31 -12.05
N TYR A 157 18.33 -24.31 -12.62
CA TYR A 157 18.21 -23.93 -14.01
C TYR A 157 19.14 -24.78 -14.87
N THR A 158 18.62 -25.34 -15.96
CA THR A 158 19.40 -26.11 -16.93
C THR A 158 19.30 -25.44 -18.29
N PHE A 159 20.44 -25.30 -18.96
CA PHE A 159 20.57 -24.64 -20.26
C PHE A 159 21.05 -25.61 -21.34
N ALA A 160 20.96 -25.18 -22.59
CA ALA A 160 21.50 -25.93 -23.71
C ALA A 160 23.04 -25.89 -23.71
N GLU A 161 23.68 -26.95 -24.21
CA GLU A 161 25.14 -26.95 -24.43
C GLU A 161 25.58 -25.78 -25.33
N ALA A 162 24.74 -25.40 -26.31
CA ALA A 162 25.01 -24.28 -27.22
C ALA A 162 25.16 -22.92 -26.51
N ASP A 163 24.71 -22.81 -25.25
CA ASP A 163 24.78 -21.60 -24.44
C ASP A 163 25.92 -21.64 -23.40
N LYS A 164 26.77 -22.68 -23.40
CA LYS A 164 27.89 -22.80 -22.45
C LYS A 164 28.80 -21.56 -22.47
N GLY A 165 29.18 -21.10 -21.28
CA GLY A 165 30.01 -19.90 -21.10
C GLY A 165 29.27 -18.57 -21.24
N LYS A 166 28.01 -18.54 -21.70
CA LYS A 166 27.21 -17.30 -21.67
C LYS A 166 26.83 -16.92 -20.24
N THR A 167 26.73 -15.63 -19.99
CA THR A 167 26.22 -15.10 -18.72
C THR A 167 24.70 -14.95 -18.80
N VAL A 168 24.03 -15.53 -17.81
CA VAL A 168 22.57 -15.47 -17.64
C VAL A 168 22.23 -14.85 -16.29
N TYR A 169 21.02 -14.29 -16.18
CA TYR A 169 20.52 -13.59 -15.00
C TYR A 169 19.19 -14.21 -14.56
N PRO A 170 19.22 -15.35 -13.85
CA PRO A 170 18.01 -16.03 -13.38
C PRO A 170 17.37 -15.24 -12.24
N SER A 171 16.16 -14.76 -12.48
CA SER A 171 15.34 -14.08 -11.47
C SER A 171 14.28 -15.02 -10.93
N PHE A 172 13.95 -14.90 -9.65
CA PHE A 172 13.01 -15.81 -8.99
C PHE A 172 12.39 -15.17 -7.76
N THR A 173 11.24 -15.71 -7.33
CA THR A 173 10.69 -15.41 -6.02
C THR A 173 11.19 -16.39 -4.98
N TYR A 174 11.39 -15.90 -3.76
CA TYR A 174 11.82 -16.70 -2.63
C TYR A 174 11.09 -16.27 -1.36
N THR A 175 11.05 -17.17 -0.38
CA THR A 175 10.57 -16.89 0.97
C THR A 175 11.70 -16.86 1.97
N GLN A 176 11.53 -16.07 3.02
CA GLN A 176 12.45 -16.02 4.14
C GLN A 176 11.67 -15.81 5.46
N THR A 177 12.10 -16.49 6.51
CA THR A 177 11.65 -16.21 7.88
C THR A 177 12.10 -14.82 8.31
N MET A 178 11.13 -13.95 8.61
CA MET A 178 11.39 -12.57 9.02
C MET A 178 10.27 -12.12 9.99
N PRO A 179 10.56 -12.01 11.30
CA PRO A 179 9.54 -11.68 12.32
C PRO A 179 8.79 -10.36 12.06
N SER A 180 9.48 -9.35 11.50
CA SER A 180 8.89 -8.05 11.20
C SER A 180 7.89 -8.08 10.02
N ALA A 181 7.94 -9.12 9.19
CA ALA A 181 7.08 -9.29 8.01
C ALA A 181 5.59 -9.24 8.35
N LYS A 182 4.81 -8.68 7.42
CA LYS A 182 3.35 -8.68 7.44
C LYS A 182 2.85 -9.08 6.06
N LYS A 183 1.96 -10.08 6.01
CA LYS A 183 1.27 -10.51 4.80
C LYS A 183 -0.21 -10.24 4.99
N ILE A 184 -0.80 -9.49 4.05
CA ILE A 184 -2.24 -9.25 3.97
C ILE A 184 -2.71 -9.92 2.69
N ASP A 185 -3.72 -10.79 2.79
CA ASP A 185 -4.34 -11.42 1.64
C ASP A 185 -5.44 -10.52 1.07
N LEU A 186 -5.33 -10.16 -0.20
CA LEU A 186 -6.33 -9.37 -0.92
C LEU A 186 -7.44 -10.31 -1.41
N SER A 187 -8.39 -10.60 -0.54
CA SER A 187 -9.51 -11.50 -0.85
C SER A 187 -10.68 -10.75 -1.51
N ASN A 188 -11.45 -11.45 -2.34
CA ASN A 188 -12.68 -10.92 -2.91
C ASN A 188 -13.81 -10.99 -1.87
N MET A 189 -14.17 -9.84 -1.32
CA MET A 189 -15.17 -9.72 -0.27
C MET A 189 -16.50 -9.18 -0.79
N ALA A 190 -17.59 -9.39 -0.05
CA ALA A 190 -18.90 -8.84 -0.41
C ALA A 190 -18.85 -7.29 -0.37
N MET A 191 -19.35 -6.66 -1.44
CA MET A 191 -19.40 -5.21 -1.54
C MET A 191 -20.34 -4.62 -0.48
N GLY A 192 -19.90 -3.58 0.24
CA GLY A 192 -20.70 -2.85 1.23
C GLY A 192 -20.14 -2.88 2.64
N ASN A 193 -19.43 -3.95 3.03
CA ASN A 193 -18.68 -3.99 4.29
C ASN A 193 -17.29 -3.42 4.02
N THR A 194 -17.05 -2.21 4.54
CA THR A 194 -15.78 -1.50 4.36
C THR A 194 -15.22 -1.18 5.75
N PRO A 195 -13.93 -1.42 6.00
CA PRO A 195 -13.33 -1.10 7.28
C PRO A 195 -13.43 0.41 7.55
N THR A 196 -13.77 0.74 8.78
CA THR A 196 -13.83 2.11 9.28
C THR A 196 -12.84 2.33 10.40
N PHE A 197 -12.35 3.56 10.54
CA PHE A 197 -11.42 3.95 11.58
C PHE A 197 -11.73 5.35 12.12
N GLN A 198 -11.34 5.62 13.36
CA GLN A 198 -11.30 6.97 13.91
C GLN A 198 -10.04 7.66 13.39
N LEU A 199 -10.12 8.93 12.97
CA LEU A 199 -8.97 9.72 12.54
C LEU A 199 -8.78 10.92 13.46
N LYS A 200 -7.55 11.14 13.92
CA LYS A 200 -7.17 12.34 14.69
C LYS A 200 -6.08 13.08 13.96
N TYR A 201 -6.29 14.37 13.74
CA TYR A 201 -5.38 15.26 13.06
C TYR A 201 -4.99 16.44 13.94
N LEU A 202 -3.71 16.56 14.26
CA LEU A 202 -3.16 17.65 15.06
C LEU A 202 -2.28 18.58 14.22
N THR A 203 -2.55 19.87 14.28
CA THR A 203 -1.69 20.93 13.75
C THR A 203 -1.20 21.84 14.86
N GLN A 204 0.00 22.41 14.69
CA GLN A 204 0.54 23.38 15.62
C GLN A 204 1.35 24.45 14.91
N PHE A 205 1.24 25.69 15.38
CA PHE A 205 2.06 26.81 14.90
C PHE A 205 2.21 27.87 15.99
N LYS A 206 3.44 28.33 16.23
CA LYS A 206 3.76 29.33 17.26
C LYS A 206 3.13 29.02 18.64
N GLY A 207 3.10 27.75 19.02
CA GLY A 207 2.55 27.29 20.31
C GLY A 207 1.03 27.15 20.37
N LYS A 208 0.29 27.55 19.32
CA LYS A 208 -1.16 27.31 19.19
C LYS A 208 -1.41 25.97 18.52
N LYS A 209 -2.44 25.26 18.96
CA LYS A 209 -2.79 23.92 18.47
C LYS A 209 -4.23 23.87 17.98
N ALA A 210 -4.48 23.05 16.97
CA ALA A 210 -5.83 22.52 16.75
C ALA A 210 -5.81 21.03 16.46
N LEU A 211 -6.76 20.35 17.07
CA LEU A 211 -7.00 18.94 16.94
C LEU A 211 -8.38 18.74 16.31
N LEU A 212 -8.40 18.08 15.16
CA LEU A 212 -9.62 17.56 14.57
C LEU A 212 -9.70 16.06 14.85
N GLU A 213 -10.80 15.61 15.42
CA GLU A 213 -11.14 14.20 15.61
C GLU A 213 -12.35 13.88 14.73
N LEU A 214 -12.25 12.84 13.89
CA LEU A 214 -13.34 12.33 13.06
C LEU A 214 -13.73 10.95 13.58
N GLU A 215 -15.02 10.75 13.86
CA GLU A 215 -15.49 9.60 14.64
C GLU A 215 -15.52 8.30 13.84
N SER A 216 -15.87 8.38 12.55
CA SER A 216 -15.88 7.24 11.64
C SER A 216 -15.43 7.69 10.27
N VAL A 217 -14.37 7.07 9.76
CA VAL A 217 -13.74 7.39 8.49
C VAL A 217 -13.60 6.14 7.65
N THR A 218 -13.89 6.27 6.36
CA THR A 218 -13.74 5.22 5.36
C THR A 218 -12.77 5.70 4.30
N SER A 219 -11.78 4.87 3.96
CA SER A 219 -10.85 5.18 2.87
C SER A 219 -11.46 4.86 1.50
N GLY A 220 -11.35 5.82 0.58
CA GLY A 220 -11.86 5.70 -0.79
C GLY A 220 -10.79 5.34 -1.82
N LYS A 221 -9.52 5.61 -1.51
CA LYS A 221 -8.38 5.34 -2.39
C LYS A 221 -7.16 4.99 -1.58
N LEU A 222 -6.38 4.04 -2.07
CA LEU A 222 -5.04 3.72 -1.60
C LEU A 222 -4.09 3.71 -2.79
N GLY A 223 -3.19 4.69 -2.87
CA GLY A 223 -2.09 4.72 -3.81
C GLY A 223 -0.83 4.14 -3.18
N LEU A 224 -0.33 3.02 -3.71
CA LEU A 224 0.94 2.41 -3.32
C LEU A 224 1.90 2.38 -4.52
N PHE A 225 3.21 2.36 -4.23
CA PHE A 225 4.27 2.13 -5.21
C PHE A 225 4.32 3.12 -6.39
N SER A 226 3.94 4.38 -6.17
CA SER A 226 4.12 5.46 -7.15
C SER A 226 5.58 5.93 -7.15
N THR A 227 6.47 5.11 -7.72
CA THR A 227 7.90 5.38 -7.78
C THR A 227 8.27 6.22 -8.99
N LYS A 228 9.22 7.13 -8.82
CA LYS A 228 9.83 7.92 -9.90
C LYS A 228 11.35 7.83 -9.78
N ASN A 229 12.08 7.94 -10.89
CA ASN A 229 13.55 7.78 -10.88
C ASN A 229 14.27 8.84 -10.03
N ASP A 230 13.75 10.07 -9.97
CA ASP A 230 14.38 11.20 -9.27
C ASP A 230 13.51 11.76 -8.12
N ASP A 231 12.52 11.00 -7.63
CA ASP A 231 11.65 11.44 -6.53
C ASP A 231 11.17 10.27 -5.67
N PHE A 232 10.86 10.54 -4.39
CA PHE A 232 10.41 9.51 -3.46
C PHE A 232 8.96 9.10 -3.75
N SER A 233 8.68 7.80 -3.73
CA SER A 233 7.30 7.34 -3.71
C SER A 233 6.67 7.65 -2.36
N VAL A 234 5.55 8.36 -2.37
CA VAL A 234 4.79 8.67 -1.16
C VAL A 234 3.39 8.07 -1.29
N PRO A 235 3.05 7.07 -0.48
CA PRO A 235 1.69 6.54 -0.41
C PRO A 235 0.65 7.64 -0.16
N GLU A 236 -0.50 7.51 -0.84
CA GLU A 236 -1.62 8.44 -0.77
C GLU A 236 -2.88 7.70 -0.31
N ILE A 237 -3.62 8.29 0.63
CA ILE A 237 -4.92 7.79 1.07
C ILE A 237 -5.95 8.91 1.02
N ASP A 238 -7.06 8.63 0.33
CA ASP A 238 -8.25 9.48 0.35
C ASP A 238 -9.27 8.90 1.30
N PHE A 239 -10.02 9.77 1.96
CA PHE A 239 -11.03 9.35 2.92
C PHE A 239 -12.28 10.22 2.91
N THR A 240 -13.37 9.65 3.42
CA THR A 240 -14.62 10.35 3.71
C THR A 240 -15.05 9.99 5.13
N ALA A 241 -15.49 10.98 5.90
CA ALA A 241 -16.01 10.76 7.24
C ALA A 241 -17.54 10.61 7.22
N SER A 242 -18.03 9.73 8.08
CA SER A 242 -19.45 9.52 8.38
C SER A 242 -19.72 9.91 9.84
N THR A 243 -20.99 9.92 10.22
CA THR A 243 -21.36 10.00 11.63
C THR A 243 -20.84 8.78 12.40
N ASP A 244 -20.76 8.95 13.71
CA ASP A 244 -20.65 7.87 14.67
C ASP A 244 -21.79 6.85 14.55
N GLU A 245 -21.66 5.74 15.26
CA GLU A 245 -22.63 4.63 15.23
C GLU A 245 -24.04 5.08 15.66
N ALA A 246 -24.13 6.10 16.52
CA ALA A 246 -25.39 6.68 16.97
C ALA A 246 -26.02 7.67 15.96
N GLY A 247 -25.26 8.10 14.94
CA GLY A 247 -25.76 8.99 13.88
C GLY A 247 -25.76 10.48 14.23
N PHE A 248 -25.14 10.89 15.34
CA PHE A 248 -25.22 12.25 15.85
C PHE A 248 -23.99 13.10 15.57
N LYS A 249 -22.82 12.47 15.43
CA LYS A 249 -21.55 13.20 15.47
C LYS A 249 -20.60 12.75 14.37
N VAL A 250 -20.14 13.68 13.55
CA VAL A 250 -19.08 13.42 12.55
C VAL A 250 -17.67 13.58 13.14
N GLY A 251 -17.51 14.48 14.11
CA GLY A 251 -16.20 14.80 14.68
C GLY A 251 -16.23 15.91 15.72
N THR A 252 -15.05 16.29 16.21
CA THR A 252 -14.83 17.43 17.12
C THR A 252 -13.61 18.20 16.69
N LEU A 253 -13.72 19.52 16.70
CA LEU A 253 -12.62 20.43 16.44
C LEU A 253 -12.28 21.16 17.74
N TRP A 254 -11.07 20.94 18.24
CA TRP A 254 -10.51 21.61 19.39
C TRP A 254 -9.53 22.67 18.90
N ILE A 255 -9.71 23.92 19.31
CA ILE A 255 -8.84 25.03 18.89
C ILE A 255 -8.32 25.73 20.14
N GLN A 256 -7.01 25.91 20.19
CA GLN A 256 -6.36 26.78 21.16
C GLN A 256 -6.18 28.17 20.53
N GLU A 257 -6.83 29.17 21.14
CA GLU A 257 -6.75 30.57 20.71
C GLU A 257 -5.45 31.27 21.09
#